data_AF-A0AA40ITK9-F1
#
_entry.id   AF-A0AA40ITK9-F1
#
_cell.length_a   1.000
_cell.length_b   1.000
_cell.length_c   1.000
_cell.angle_alpha   90.00
_cell.angle_beta   90.00
_cell.angle_gamma   90.00
#
_symmetry.space_group_name_H-M   'P 1'
#
loop_
_entity.id
_entity.type
_entity.pdbx_description
1 polymer ?
#
loop_
_entity_poly.entity_id
_entity_poly.type
_entity_poly.pdbx_seq_one_letter_code
_entity_poly.pdbx_strand_id
1 'polypeptide(L)'
;MEIDSRVFSDQKIGRLLIKFGIPTILSLLVMELYNTIDTIFVGSTIGSVGIGAITISLSIQKLISSTGLMMAVGTSTAVSRNLGKKKFHKVTKVILNSLILTSLILSLLCIIIFIFRNYIIKNLLGASENLFIYAYQYISIILLGGIFQCLTIVYI
;
A
#
# COMPACT_ATOMS: atom_id res chain seq x y z
N MET A 1 14.42 16.90 9.43
CA MET A 1 15.61 16.04 9.56
C MET A 1 16.57 16.50 8.48
N GLU A 2 17.47 17.43 8.81
CA GLU A 2 18.52 17.86 7.88
C GLU A 2 19.50 16.70 7.72
N ILE A 3 19.46 16.04 6.56
CA ILE A 3 20.41 15.01 6.22
C ILE A 3 21.72 15.74 5.86
N ASP A 4 22.65 15.81 6.83
CA ASP A 4 23.98 16.38 6.61
C ASP A 4 24.67 15.62 5.46
N SER A 5 24.82 16.31 4.33
CA SER A 5 25.30 15.75 3.07
C SER A 5 26.74 15.21 3.16
N ARG A 6 27.48 15.57 4.21
CA ARG A 6 28.82 15.06 4.51
C ARG A 6 28.85 13.57 4.90
N VAL A 7 27.75 13.03 5.43
CA VAL A 7 27.63 11.61 5.80
C VAL A 7 27.77 10.69 4.59
N PHE A 8 27.34 11.13 3.41
CA PHE A 8 27.49 10.40 2.15
C PHE A 8 28.88 10.58 1.51
N SER A 9 29.64 11.60 1.92
CA SER A 9 30.94 11.94 1.33
C SER A 9 32.13 11.30 2.07
N ASP A 10 32.08 11.19 3.41
CA ASP A 10 33.24 10.83 4.23
C ASP A 10 33.21 9.40 4.82
N GLN A 11 32.09 8.67 4.78
CA GLN A 11 31.98 7.35 5.40
C GLN A 11 32.07 6.19 4.39
N LYS A 12 32.77 5.11 4.78
CA LYS A 12 32.84 3.86 4.01
C LYS A 12 31.42 3.34 3.73
N ILE A 13 31.11 3.08 2.46
CA ILE A 13 29.81 2.63 1.94
C ILE A 13 29.21 1.50 2.79
N GLY A 14 30.02 0.51 3.20
CA GLY A 14 29.56 -0.61 4.03
C GLY A 14 29.00 -0.21 5.39
N ARG A 15 29.54 0.82 6.05
CA ARG A 15 29.04 1.30 7.35
C ARG A 15 27.69 2.01 7.19
N LEU A 16 27.51 2.71 6.07
CA LEU A 16 26.23 3.34 5.72
C LEU A 16 25.14 2.31 5.42
N LEU A 17 25.48 1.29 4.62
CA LEU A 17 24.58 0.18 4.32
C LEU A 17 24.10 -0.54 5.59
N ILE A 18 24.99 -0.77 6.56
CA ILE A 18 24.60 -1.38 7.84
C ILE A 18 23.73 -0.41 8.67
N LYS A 19 24.12 0.86 8.77
CA LYS A 19 23.43 1.87 9.58
C LYS A 19 22.00 2.14 9.11
N PHE A 20 21.74 2.11 7.80
CA PHE A 20 20.40 2.34 7.24
C PHE A 20 19.68 1.03 6.87
N GLY A 21 20.42 0.02 6.42
CA GLY A 21 19.88 -1.25 5.97
C GLY A 21 19.33 -2.10 7.11
N ILE A 22 20.05 -2.24 8.24
CA ILE A 22 19.55 -3.04 9.37
C ILE A 22 18.22 -2.50 9.91
N PRO A 23 18.08 -1.19 10.21
CA PRO A 23 16.80 -0.66 10.66
C PRO A 23 15.67 -0.85 9.62
N THR A 24 15.96 -0.67 8.34
CA THR A 24 14.97 -0.86 7.27
C THR A 24 14.50 -2.31 7.17
N ILE A 25 15.44 -3.27 7.21
CA ILE A 25 15.14 -4.70 7.19
C ILE A 25 14.29 -5.08 8.41
N LEU A 26 14.68 -4.64 9.62
CA LEU A 26 13.90 -4.91 10.83
C LEU A 26 12.48 -4.35 10.75
N SER A 27 12.31 -3.12 10.25
CA SER A 27 10.98 -2.53 10.05
C SER A 27 10.11 -3.35 9.10
N LEU A 28 10.68 -3.79 7.97
CA LEU A 28 9.97 -4.65 7.01
C LEU A 28 9.63 -6.02 7.63
N LEU A 29 10.54 -6.59 8.42
CA LEU A 29 10.33 -7.88 9.10
C LEU A 29 9.20 -7.81 10.12
N VAL A 30 9.16 -6.75 10.95
CA VAL A 30 8.09 -6.52 11.92
C VAL A 30 6.74 -6.31 11.21
N MET A 31 6.72 -5.58 10.10
CA MET A 31 5.51 -5.37 9.29
C MET A 31 4.94 -6.69 8.76
N GLU A 32 5.79 -7.57 8.21
CA GLU A 32 5.35 -8.88 7.70
C GLU A 32 4.97 -9.86 8.82
N LEU A 33 5.65 -9.81 9.97
CA LEU A 33 5.25 -10.58 11.16
C LEU A 33 3.87 -10.16 11.65
N TYR A 34 3.58 -8.86 11.66
CA TYR A 34 2.27 -8.35 12.02
C TYR A 34 1.18 -8.92 11.10
N ASN A 35 1.37 -8.84 9.77
CA ASN A 35 0.44 -9.41 8.78
C ASN A 35 0.21 -10.91 8.99
N THR A 36 1.26 -11.65 9.35
CA THR A 36 1.20 -13.09 9.61
C THR A 36 0.42 -13.39 10.89
N ILE A 37 0.70 -12.67 11.98
CA ILE A 37 0.01 -12.86 13.26
C ILE A 37 -1.48 -12.54 13.11
N ASP A 38 -1.82 -11.45 12.40
CA ASP A 38 -3.21 -11.05 12.17
C ASP A 38 -3.98 -12.15 11.42
N THR A 39 -3.35 -12.74 10.40
CA THR A 39 -3.91 -13.87 9.65
C THR A 39 -4.09 -15.12 10.53
N ILE A 40 -3.10 -15.44 11.38
CA ILE A 40 -3.17 -16.57 12.32
C ILE A 40 -4.30 -16.36 13.33
N PHE A 41 -4.45 -15.16 13.89
CA PHE A 41 -5.44 -14.86 14.92
C PHE A 41 -6.86 -15.00 14.40
N VAL A 42 -7.12 -14.51 13.18
CA VAL A 42 -8.42 -14.70 12.52
C VAL A 42 -8.62 -16.18 12.15
N GLY A 43 -7.56 -16.86 11.72
CA GLY A 43 -7.60 -18.29 11.43
C GLY A 43 -7.91 -19.16 12.63
N SER A 44 -7.38 -18.83 13.82
CA SER A 44 -7.70 -19.52 15.06
C SER A 44 -9.10 -19.19 15.59
N THR A 45 -9.62 -17.99 15.29
CA THR A 45 -10.93 -17.53 15.81
C THR A 45 -12.11 -18.01 14.96
N ILE A 46 -11.96 -18.05 13.63
CA ILE A 46 -13.05 -18.32 12.66
C ILE A 46 -12.82 -19.65 11.91
N GLY A 47 -11.65 -20.28 12.08
CA GLY A 47 -11.29 -21.52 11.40
C GLY A 47 -10.92 -21.32 9.93
N SER A 48 -10.90 -22.41 9.16
CA SER A 48 -10.48 -22.42 7.75
C SER A 48 -11.29 -21.49 6.85
N VAL A 49 -12.57 -21.27 7.16
CA VAL A 49 -13.46 -20.35 6.44
C VAL A 49 -13.01 -18.89 6.61
N GLY A 50 -12.53 -18.52 7.81
CA GLY A 50 -11.99 -17.18 8.07
C GLY A 50 -10.70 -16.91 7.30
N ILE A 51 -9.80 -17.88 7.26
CA ILE A 51 -8.52 -17.77 6.50
C ILE A 51 -8.80 -17.59 5.00
N GLY A 52 -9.78 -18.35 4.47
CA GLY A 52 -10.18 -18.20 3.07
C GLY A 52 -10.76 -16.82 2.77
N ALA A 53 -11.61 -16.29 3.65
CA ALA A 53 -12.16 -14.94 3.51
C ALA A 53 -11.07 -13.84 3.57
N ILE A 54 -10.06 -13.98 4.44
CA ILE A 54 -8.90 -13.09 4.48
C ILE A 54 -8.13 -13.14 3.17
N THR A 55 -7.84 -14.34 2.66
CA THR A 55 -7.02 -14.50 1.44
C THR A 55 -7.64 -13.81 0.22
N ILE A 56 -8.96 -13.94 0.08
CA ILE A 56 -9.75 -13.23 -0.93
C ILE A 56 -9.63 -11.71 -0.74
N SER A 57 -9.78 -11.26 0.50
CA SER A 57 -9.73 -9.83 0.83
C SER A 57 -8.33 -9.23 0.62
N LEU A 58 -7.27 -9.96 0.98
CA LEU A 58 -5.88 -9.57 0.77
C LEU A 58 -5.57 -9.41 -0.71
N SER A 59 -6.19 -10.20 -1.58
CA SER A 59 -6.01 -10.06 -3.03
C SER A 59 -6.52 -8.71 -3.53
N ILE A 60 -7.68 -8.27 -3.04
CA ILE A 60 -8.24 -6.94 -3.33
C ILE A 60 -7.37 -5.84 -2.72
N GLN A 61 -6.93 -6.01 -1.47
CA GLN A 61 -6.06 -5.04 -0.80
C GLN A 61 -4.71 -4.87 -1.52
N LYS A 62 -4.12 -5.97 -2.01
CA LYS A 62 -2.91 -5.94 -2.83
C LYS A 62 -3.14 -5.22 -4.16
N LEU A 63 -4.31 -5.41 -4.79
CA LEU A 63 -4.68 -4.67 -6.00
C LEU A 63 -4.67 -3.16 -5.77
N ILE A 64 -5.36 -2.69 -4.71
CA ILE A 64 -5.39 -1.28 -4.33
C ILE A 64 -3.97 -0.76 -4.03
N SER A 65 -3.21 -1.50 -3.23
CA SER A 65 -1.84 -1.13 -2.83
C SER A 65 -0.88 -1.07 -4.02
N SER A 66 -0.99 -2.00 -4.97
CA SER A 66 -0.15 -2.04 -6.17
C SER A 66 -0.39 -0.84 -7.09
N THR A 67 -1.64 -0.39 -7.20
CA THR A 67 -2.00 0.79 -7.97
C THR A 67 -1.47 2.05 -7.29
N GLY A 68 -1.54 2.11 -5.96
CA GLY A 68 -0.91 3.17 -5.18
C GLY A 68 0.61 3.22 -5.38
N LEU A 69 1.28 2.07 -5.30
CA LEU A 69 2.73 1.97 -5.52
C LEU A 69 3.12 2.41 -6.94
N MET A 70 2.35 2.02 -7.96
CA MET A 70 2.55 2.45 -9.35
C MET A 70 2.56 3.99 -9.45
N MET A 71 1.60 4.65 -8.80
CA MET A 71 1.50 6.11 -8.78
C MET A 71 2.66 6.76 -8.00
N ALA A 72 3.04 6.18 -6.86
CA ALA A 72 4.17 6.66 -6.04
C ALA A 72 5.48 6.62 -6.83
N VAL A 73 5.78 5.49 -7.49
CA VAL A 73 6.97 5.33 -8.35
C VAL A 73 6.94 6.30 -9.54
N GLY A 74 5.78 6.47 -10.19
CA GLY A 74 5.61 7.43 -11.28
C GLY A 74 5.87 8.88 -10.84
N THR A 75 5.40 9.24 -9.64
CA THR A 75 5.60 10.56 -9.03
C THR A 75 7.06 10.78 -8.68
N SER A 76 7.70 9.84 -8.00
CA SER A 76 9.12 9.91 -7.64
C SER A 76 10.01 10.08 -8.87
N THR A 77 9.68 9.39 -9.96
CA THR A 77 10.38 9.53 -11.26
C THR A 77 10.19 10.92 -11.85
N ALA A 78 8.96 11.46 -11.85
CA ALA A 78 8.67 12.80 -12.35
C ALA A 78 9.35 13.89 -11.51
N VAL A 79 9.38 13.74 -10.19
CA VAL A 79 10.07 14.62 -9.24
C VAL A 79 11.57 14.60 -9.49
N SER A 80 12.17 13.42 -9.58
CA SER A 80 13.61 13.23 -9.85
C SER A 80 14.05 13.92 -11.15
N ARG A 81 13.25 13.82 -12.22
CA ARG A 81 13.52 14.51 -13.50
C ARG A 81 13.46 16.03 -13.38
N ASN A 82 12.53 16.58 -12.59
CA ASN A 82 12.41 18.04 -12.42
C ASN A 82 13.49 18.60 -11.49
N LEU A 83 13.86 17.85 -10.44
CA LEU A 83 15.00 18.16 -9.57
C LEU A 83 16.31 18.18 -10.34
N GLY A 84 16.58 17.17 -11.17
CA GLY A 84 17.78 17.13 -12.03
C GLY A 84 17.89 18.31 -12.99
N LYS A 85 16.75 18.89 -13.41
CA LYS A 85 16.69 20.12 -14.25
C LYS A 85 16.78 21.42 -13.44
N LYS A 86 17.02 21.37 -12.12
CA LYS A 86 17.01 22.51 -11.19
C LYS A 86 15.70 23.33 -11.21
N LYS A 87 14.58 22.73 -11.61
CA LYS A 87 13.26 23.40 -11.70
C LYS A 87 12.43 23.19 -10.44
N PHE A 88 12.94 23.66 -9.29
CA PHE A 88 12.33 23.44 -7.97
C PHE A 88 10.88 23.92 -7.88
N HIS A 89 10.54 25.06 -8.50
CA HIS A 89 9.15 25.56 -8.51
C HIS A 89 8.16 24.60 -9.20
N LYS A 90 8.63 23.78 -10.16
CA LYS A 90 7.78 22.78 -10.82
C LYS A 90 7.62 21.51 -9.98
N VAL A 91 8.55 21.21 -9.07
CA VAL A 91 8.50 20.01 -8.22
C VAL A 91 7.25 20.05 -7.33
N THR A 92 6.99 21.17 -6.65
CA THR A 92 5.80 21.32 -5.80
C THR A 92 4.50 21.13 -6.60
N LYS A 93 4.42 21.67 -7.82
CA LYS A 93 3.25 21.48 -8.69
C LYS A 93 3.07 20.02 -9.12
N VAL A 94 4.16 19.32 -9.42
CA VAL A 94 4.13 17.90 -9.80
C VAL A 94 3.63 17.04 -8.64
N ILE A 95 4.11 17.30 -7.42
CA ILE A 95 3.67 16.58 -6.21
C ILE A 95 2.18 16.81 -5.95
N LEU A 96 1.72 18.06 -5.99
CA LEU A 96 0.30 18.39 -5.77
C LEU A 96 -0.62 17.78 -6.84
N ASN A 97 -0.23 17.83 -8.12
CA ASN A 97 -1.02 17.21 -9.18
C ASN A 97 -1.04 15.69 -9.06
N SER A 98 0.09 15.08 -8.70
CA SER A 98 0.19 13.65 -8.41
C SER A 98 -0.73 13.24 -7.26
N LEU A 99 -0.76 14.01 -6.17
CA LEU A 99 -1.63 13.77 -5.02
C LEU A 99 -3.09 13.71 -5.44
N ILE A 100 -3.56 14.73 -6.16
CA ILE A 100 -4.94 14.81 -6.63
C ILE A 100 -5.26 13.65 -7.58
N LEU A 101 -4.36 13.35 -8.53
CA LEU A 101 -4.56 12.28 -9.50
C LEU A 101 -4.61 10.90 -8.85
N THR A 102 -3.70 10.63 -7.89
CA THR A 102 -3.63 9.36 -7.15
C THR A 102 -4.88 9.18 -6.28
N SER A 103 -5.30 10.23 -5.58
CA SER A 103 -6.53 10.21 -4.78
C SER A 103 -7.76 9.94 -5.63
N LEU A 104 -7.87 10.57 -6.82
CA LEU A 104 -8.98 10.35 -7.74
C LEU A 104 -9.01 8.90 -8.26
N ILE A 105 -7.87 8.39 -8.73
CA ILE A 105 -7.78 7.03 -9.29
C ILE A 105 -8.11 5.98 -8.24
N LEU A 106 -7.53 6.09 -7.05
CA LEU A 106 -7.76 5.11 -5.98
C LEU A 106 -9.19 5.21 -5.41
N SER A 107 -9.74 6.42 -5.28
CA SER A 107 -11.15 6.59 -4.88
C SER A 107 -12.09 5.98 -5.92
N LEU A 108 -11.84 6.21 -7.21
CA LEU A 108 -12.64 5.62 -8.28
C LEU A 108 -12.53 4.09 -8.26
N LEU A 109 -11.32 3.55 -8.06
CA LEU A 109 -11.08 2.11 -7.93
C LEU A 109 -11.84 1.52 -6.74
N CYS A 110 -11.81 2.17 -5.58
CA CYS A 110 -12.54 1.73 -4.39
C CYS A 110 -14.06 1.75 -4.61
N ILE A 111 -14.60 2.77 -5.29
CA ILE A 111 -16.03 2.86 -5.63
C ILE A 111 -16.42 1.72 -6.58
N ILE A 112 -15.63 1.46 -7.61
CA ILE A 112 -15.87 0.35 -8.56
C ILE A 112 -15.87 -0.98 -7.80
N ILE A 113 -14.86 -1.24 -6.98
CA ILE A 113 -14.79 -2.49 -6.19
C ILE A 113 -15.98 -2.57 -5.23
N PHE A 114 -16.39 -1.47 -4.60
CA PHE A 114 -17.54 -1.46 -3.70
C PHE A 114 -18.83 -1.84 -4.43
N ILE A 115 -19.10 -1.26 -5.60
CA ILE A 115 -20.30 -1.54 -6.40
C ILE A 115 -20.29 -3.00 -6.89
N PHE A 116 -19.16 -3.48 -7.40
CA PHE A 116 -19.03 -4.81 -7.97
C PHE A 116 -18.62 -5.90 -6.97
N ARG A 117 -18.53 -5.60 -5.66
CA ARG A 117 -18.01 -6.55 -4.65
C ARG A 117 -18.73 -7.90 -4.67
N ASN A 118 -20.05 -7.89 -4.85
CA ASN A 118 -20.84 -9.12 -4.89
C ASN A 118 -20.40 -10.05 -6.03
N TYR A 119 -20.19 -9.47 -7.21
CA TYR A 119 -19.74 -10.21 -8.39
C TYR A 119 -18.28 -10.64 -8.26
N ILE A 120 -17.40 -9.76 -7.76
CA ILE A 120 -15.97 -10.06 -7.58
C ILE A 120 -15.79 -11.22 -6.61
N ILE A 121 -16.48 -11.20 -5.46
CA ILE A 121 -16.34 -12.23 -4.43
C ILE A 121 -16.93 -13.57 -4.88
N LYS A 122 -18.12 -13.57 -5.51
CA LYS A 122 -18.81 -14.82 -5.92
C LYS A 122 -18.25 -15.42 -7.21
N ASN A 123 -18.05 -14.61 -8.24
CA ASN A 123 -17.79 -15.11 -9.60
C ASN A 123 -16.30 -15.09 -9.96
N LEU A 124 -15.55 -14.10 -9.46
CA LEU A 124 -14.13 -13.94 -9.82
C LEU A 124 -13.21 -14.67 -8.84
N LEU A 125 -13.56 -14.64 -7.55
CA LEU A 125 -12.78 -15.25 -6.47
C LEU A 125 -13.37 -16.59 -5.98
N GLY A 126 -14.55 -16.98 -6.49
CA GLY A 126 -15.14 -18.31 -6.30
C GLY A 126 -15.54 -18.63 -4.85
N ALA A 127 -15.91 -17.63 -4.06
CA ALA A 127 -16.28 -17.83 -2.66
C ALA A 127 -17.55 -18.70 -2.51
N SER A 128 -17.48 -19.74 -1.68
CA SER A 128 -18.67 -20.48 -1.24
C SER A 128 -19.58 -19.58 -0.39
N GLU A 129 -20.86 -19.94 -0.21
CA GLU A 129 -21.84 -19.09 0.49
C GLU A 129 -21.40 -18.71 1.92
N ASN A 130 -20.80 -19.66 2.65
CA ASN A 130 -20.27 -19.41 3.99
C ASN A 130 -19.06 -18.46 3.98
N LEU A 131 -18.25 -18.51 2.93
CA LEU A 131 -17.06 -17.67 2.76
C LEU A 131 -17.45 -16.24 2.33
N PHE A 132 -18.52 -16.12 1.54
CA PHE A 132 -19.02 -14.86 0.99
C PHE A 132 -19.39 -13.86 2.08
N ILE A 133 -20.09 -14.28 3.14
CA ILE A 133 -20.53 -13.38 4.21
C ILE A 133 -19.33 -12.72 4.91
N TYR A 134 -18.31 -13.51 5.28
CA TYR A 134 -17.12 -12.99 5.94
C TYR A 134 -16.28 -12.12 5.02
N ALA A 135 -16.05 -12.56 3.77
CA ALA A 135 -15.29 -11.77 2.79
C ALA A 135 -15.98 -10.43 2.48
N TYR A 136 -17.31 -10.43 2.34
CA TYR A 136 -18.09 -9.23 2.08
C TYR A 136 -17.98 -8.20 3.21
N GLN A 137 -18.08 -8.63 4.46
CA GLN A 137 -17.93 -7.75 5.61
C GLN A 137 -16.51 -7.18 5.67
N TYR A 138 -15.50 -8.03 5.52
CA TYR A 138 -14.09 -7.62 5.60
C TYR A 138 -13.71 -6.64 4.47
N ILE A 139 -14.12 -6.93 3.23
CA ILE A 139 -13.90 -6.04 2.07
C ILE A 139 -14.59 -4.70 2.25
N SER A 140 -15.82 -4.69 2.81
CA SER A 140 -16.53 -3.43 3.06
C SER A 140 -15.78 -2.54 4.06
N ILE A 141 -15.23 -3.13 5.13
CA ILE A 141 -14.41 -2.43 6.11
C ILE A 141 -13.10 -1.94 5.49
N ILE A 142 -12.41 -2.79 4.72
CA ILE A 142 -11.17 -2.41 4.02
C ILE A 142 -11.42 -1.26 3.04
N LEU A 143 -12.52 -1.28 2.28
CA LEU A 143 -12.81 -0.23 1.29
C LEU A 143 -13.09 1.13 1.95
N LEU A 144 -13.72 1.14 3.12
CA LEU A 144 -13.86 2.35 3.93
C LEU A 144 -12.49 2.86 4.40
N GLY A 145 -11.61 1.95 4.85
CA GLY A 145 -10.22 2.28 5.19
C GLY A 145 -9.35 2.65 3.98
N GLY A 146 -9.69 2.18 2.79
CA GLY A 146 -8.95 2.39 1.55
C GLY A 146 -8.84 3.86 1.19
N ILE A 147 -9.87 4.65 1.48
CA ILE A 147 -9.85 6.12 1.30
C ILE A 147 -8.74 6.76 2.14
N PHE A 148 -8.52 6.29 3.38
CA PHE A 148 -7.42 6.75 4.22
C PHE A 148 -6.07 6.22 3.74
N GLN A 149 -6.03 4.97 3.27
CA GLN A 149 -4.80 4.36 2.74
C GLN A 149 -4.24 5.12 1.53
N CYS A 150 -5.11 5.77 0.74
CA CYS A 150 -4.73 6.66 -0.36
C CYS A 150 -3.84 7.82 0.11
N LEU A 151 -4.11 8.39 1.28
CA LEU A 151 -3.33 9.49 1.82
C LEU A 151 -1.94 9.00 2.23
N THR A 152 -1.85 7.86 2.89
CA THR A 152 -0.59 7.30 3.40
C THR A 152 0.42 7.01 2.28
N ILE A 153 -0.02 6.40 1.17
CA ILE A 153 0.88 5.99 0.09
C ILE A 153 1.56 7.18 -0.60
N VAL A 154 0.92 8.35 -0.64
CA VAL A 154 1.50 9.54 -1.29
C VAL A 154 2.40 10.35 -0.35
N TYR A 155 2.27 10.14 0.96
CA TYR A 155 3.17 10.73 1.95
C TYR A 155 4.49 9.96 2.14
N ILE A 156 4.54 8.69 1.72
CA ILE A 156 5.73 7.82 1.73
C ILE A 156 6.57 8.07 0.47
#